data_AF-A0A4T0UVH9-F1
#
_entry.id   AF-A0A4T0UVH9-F1
#
_cell.length_a   1.000
_cell.length_b   1.000
_cell.length_c   1.000
_cell.angle_alpha   90.00
_cell.angle_beta   90.00
_cell.angle_gamma   90.00
#
_symmetry.space_group_name_H-M   'P 1'
#
loop_
_entity.id
_entity.type
_entity.pdbx_description
1 polymer ?
#
loop_
_entity_poly.entity_id
_entity_poly.type
_entity_poly.pdbx_seq_one_letter_code
_entity_poly.pdbx_strand_id
1 'polypeptide(L)'
;MARGEFDDLPGAGKPLEGLGEQHDPDWWVRKLVEREQITGVLPPSLQLRKDDALLDGELDALTVEAEVRRVLEEFNARVLRARYTVQDNQPPLVTQPRDVEAEVSAWEERRAARRAAALRRTSGSPAAPPVARPRWWRRRRRA
;
A
#
# COMPACT_ATOMS: atom_id res chain seq x y z
N MET A 1 -53.97 -2.56 0.76
CA MET A 1 -52.91 -3.58 0.97
C MET A 1 -51.58 -2.86 0.81
N ALA A 2 -50.75 -2.82 1.86
CA ALA A 2 -49.41 -2.25 1.77
C ALA A 2 -48.54 -3.21 0.95
N ARG A 3 -47.85 -2.71 -0.07
CA ARG A 3 -46.92 -3.49 -0.89
C ARG A 3 -45.69 -3.79 -0.03
N GLY A 4 -45.38 -5.07 0.19
CA GLY A 4 -44.24 -5.56 0.98
C GLY A 4 -42.87 -5.29 0.33
N GLU A 5 -42.69 -4.13 -0.31
CA GLU A 5 -41.43 -3.71 -0.96
C GLU A 5 -40.29 -3.53 0.06
N PHE A 6 -40.61 -3.51 1.36
CA PHE A 6 -39.66 -3.34 2.46
C PHE A 6 -39.47 -4.61 3.31
N ASP A 7 -40.17 -5.70 3.02
CA ASP A 7 -40.22 -6.89 3.90
C ASP A 7 -38.98 -7.81 3.80
N ASP A 8 -38.06 -7.56 2.87
CA ASP A 8 -36.87 -8.42 2.63
C ASP A 8 -35.59 -7.62 2.35
N LEU A 9 -35.43 -6.47 3.01
CA LEU A 9 -34.22 -5.67 2.84
C LEU A 9 -33.00 -6.33 3.51
N PRO A 10 -31.82 -6.33 2.85
CA PRO A 10 -30.58 -6.80 3.46
C PRO A 10 -30.25 -5.95 4.68
N GLY A 11 -30.37 -6.54 5.87
CA GLY A 11 -30.18 -5.86 7.16
C GLY A 11 -31.45 -5.67 8.00
N ALA A 12 -32.62 -6.06 7.49
CA ALA A 12 -33.87 -6.00 8.24
C ALA A 12 -33.76 -6.80 9.56
N GLY A 13 -34.04 -6.12 10.68
CA GLY A 13 -33.99 -6.72 12.02
C GLY A 13 -32.59 -7.01 12.58
N LYS A 14 -31.52 -6.76 11.82
CA LYS A 14 -30.15 -6.92 12.33
C LYS A 14 -29.73 -5.68 13.12
N PRO A 15 -29.05 -5.83 14.27
CA PRO A 15 -28.47 -4.69 14.97
C PRO A 15 -27.44 -3.99 14.06
N LEU A 16 -27.41 -2.67 14.10
CA LEU A 16 -26.43 -1.88 13.36
C LEU A 16 -25.03 -2.18 13.91
N GLU A 17 -24.21 -2.84 13.09
CA GLU A 17 -22.81 -3.15 13.43
C GLU A 17 -21.97 -1.85 13.48
N GLY A 18 -21.15 -1.70 14.53
CA GLY A 18 -20.21 -0.58 14.68
C GLY A 18 -20.71 0.63 15.47
N LEU A 19 -21.91 0.58 16.06
CA LEU A 19 -22.33 1.49 17.13
C LEU A 19 -21.61 1.08 18.42
N GLY A 20 -20.38 1.54 18.62
CA GLY A 20 -19.66 1.34 19.88
C GLY A 20 -20.38 1.99 21.08
N GLU A 21 -19.85 1.80 22.29
CA GLU A 21 -20.39 2.37 23.54
C GLU A 21 -20.39 3.92 23.55
N GLN A 22 -19.66 4.57 22.65
CA GLN A 22 -19.58 6.02 22.52
C GLN A 22 -20.29 6.49 21.25
N HIS A 23 -21.23 7.43 21.43
CA HIS A 23 -21.93 8.07 20.33
C HIS A 23 -20.99 9.01 19.57
N ASP A 24 -20.50 8.56 18.42
CA ASP A 24 -19.78 9.39 17.45
C ASP A 24 -20.80 9.98 16.46
N PRO A 25 -21.12 11.28 16.47
CA PRO A 25 -22.05 11.88 15.52
C PRO A 25 -21.59 11.76 14.06
N ASP A 26 -20.30 11.57 13.81
CA ASP A 26 -19.69 11.47 12.48
C ASP A 26 -19.47 10.01 12.02
N TRP A 27 -20.03 9.03 12.73
CA TRP A 27 -19.87 7.59 12.43
C TRP A 27 -20.19 7.24 10.97
N TRP A 28 -21.22 7.87 10.41
CA TRP A 28 -21.66 7.64 9.04
C TRP A 28 -20.70 8.27 8.02
N VAL A 29 -20.07 9.40 8.34
CA VAL A 29 -19.06 10.07 7.50
C VAL A 29 -17.82 9.18 7.42
N ARG A 30 -17.35 8.67 8.56
CA ARG A 30 -16.21 7.74 8.61
C ARG A 30 -16.48 6.48 7.79
N LYS A 31 -17.67 5.89 7.95
CA LYS A 31 -18.10 4.72 7.17
C LYS A 31 -18.19 5.02 5.68
N LEU A 32 -18.62 6.22 5.29
CA LEU A 32 -18.67 6.64 3.89
C LEU A 32 -17.28 6.85 3.30
N VAL A 33 -16.39 7.54 4.02
CA VAL A 33 -14.98 7.73 3.62
C VAL A 33 -14.29 6.39 3.42
N GLU A 34 -14.50 5.44 4.33
CA GLU A 34 -13.96 4.09 4.23
C GLU A 34 -14.59 3.30 3.08
N ARG A 35 -15.91 3.31 2.93
CA ARG A 35 -16.61 2.57 1.86
C ARG A 35 -16.22 3.05 0.47
N GLU A 36 -16.15 4.36 0.27
CA GLU A 36 -15.87 4.98 -1.03
C GLU A 36 -14.37 5.21 -1.25
N GLN A 37 -13.50 4.82 -0.29
CA GLN A 37 -12.05 5.06 -0.34
C GLN A 37 -11.70 6.52 -0.67
N ILE A 38 -12.41 7.47 -0.03
CA ILE A 38 -12.24 8.90 -0.32
C ILE A 38 -10.84 9.33 0.09
N THR A 39 -10.02 9.72 -0.90
CA THR A 39 -8.69 10.29 -0.70
C THR A 39 -8.70 11.82 -0.88
N GLY A 40 -7.66 12.51 -0.39
CA GLY A 40 -7.51 13.96 -0.58
C GLY A 40 -8.39 14.85 0.31
N VAL A 41 -8.98 14.30 1.37
CA VAL A 41 -9.79 15.06 2.35
C VAL A 41 -8.93 15.89 3.30
N LEU A 42 -7.63 15.58 3.39
CA LEU A 42 -6.72 16.27 4.30
C LEU A 42 -6.30 17.64 3.75
N PRO A 43 -6.11 18.64 4.63
CA PRO A 43 -5.39 19.85 4.27
C PRO A 43 -4.02 19.52 3.64
N PRO A 44 -3.53 20.32 2.68
CA PRO A 44 -2.31 20.02 1.94
C PRO A 44 -1.09 19.69 2.81
N SER A 45 -0.91 20.38 3.94
CA SER A 45 0.21 20.14 4.86
C SER A 45 0.13 18.76 5.54
N LEU A 46 -1.06 18.31 5.92
CA LEU A 46 -1.26 16.98 6.50
C LEU A 46 -1.17 15.88 5.45
N GLN A 47 -1.69 16.14 4.24
CA GLN A 47 -1.56 15.20 3.12
C GLN A 47 -0.09 14.97 2.76
N LEU A 48 0.71 16.03 2.63
CA LEU A 48 2.15 15.91 2.34
C LEU A 48 2.92 15.19 3.44
N ARG A 49 2.55 15.36 4.71
CA ARG A 49 3.14 14.60 5.82
C ARG A 49 2.79 13.12 5.75
N LYS A 50 1.56 12.78 5.36
CA LYS A 50 1.16 11.38 5.15
C LYS A 50 1.92 10.78 3.97
N ASP A 51 1.97 11.49 2.85
CA ASP A 51 2.66 11.03 1.63
C ASP A 51 4.14 10.81 1.90
N ASP A 52 4.80 11.73 2.61
CA ASP A 52 6.21 11.62 3.02
C ASP A 52 6.46 10.35 3.88
N ALA A 53 5.54 10.01 4.79
CA ALA A 53 5.65 8.81 5.62
C ALA A 53 5.45 7.51 4.84
N LEU A 54 4.77 7.55 3.69
CA LEU A 54 4.51 6.38 2.84
C LEU A 54 5.54 6.25 1.70
N LEU A 55 6.24 7.33 1.38
CA LEU A 55 7.10 7.45 0.21
C LEU A 55 8.17 6.35 0.16
N ASP A 56 8.84 6.05 1.27
CA ASP A 56 9.88 5.00 1.31
C ASP A 56 9.34 3.63 0.86
N GLY A 57 8.13 3.28 1.29
CA GLY A 57 7.46 2.04 0.90
C GLY A 57 7.03 2.03 -0.56
N GLU A 58 6.59 3.17 -1.09
CA GLU A 58 6.26 3.34 -2.51
C GLU A 58 7.52 3.15 -3.39
N LEU A 59 8.63 3.81 -3.03
CA LEU A 59 9.89 3.68 -3.76
C LEU A 59 10.43 2.24 -3.72
N ASP A 60 10.29 1.56 -2.59
CA ASP A 60 10.75 0.17 -2.42
C ASP A 60 9.97 -0.85 -3.27
N ALA A 61 8.73 -0.51 -3.68
CA ALA A 61 7.92 -1.30 -4.60
C ALA A 61 8.35 -1.12 -6.07
N LEU A 62 8.98 0.01 -6.41
CA LEU A 62 9.44 0.30 -7.76
C LEU A 62 10.70 -0.50 -8.12
N THR A 63 10.84 -0.76 -9.43
CA THR A 63 11.95 -1.56 -9.97
C THR A 63 12.85 -0.81 -10.93
N VAL A 64 12.38 0.33 -11.44
CA VAL A 64 13.04 1.15 -12.46
C VAL A 64 13.44 2.48 -11.84
N GLU A 65 14.71 2.87 -11.99
CA GLU A 65 15.24 4.13 -11.43
C GLU A 65 14.49 5.36 -11.96
N ALA A 66 14.17 5.39 -13.26
CA ALA A 66 13.43 6.49 -13.86
C ALA A 66 12.04 6.70 -13.22
N GLU A 67 11.39 5.64 -12.73
CA GLU A 67 10.12 5.75 -12.01
C GLU A 67 10.32 6.31 -10.61
N VAL A 68 11.36 5.86 -9.90
CA VAL A 68 11.74 6.39 -8.58
C VAL A 68 12.01 7.89 -8.66
N ARG A 69 12.82 8.31 -9.63
CA ARG A 69 13.14 9.72 -9.89
C ARG A 69 11.89 10.52 -10.19
N ARG A 70 11.01 10.02 -11.06
CA ARG A 70 9.72 10.68 -11.38
C ARG A 70 8.85 10.88 -10.14
N VAL A 71 8.69 9.87 -9.30
CA VAL A 71 7.87 9.95 -8.07
C VAL A 71 8.46 10.96 -7.08
N LEU A 72 9.78 10.97 -6.91
CA LEU A 72 10.47 11.95 -6.06
C LEU A 72 10.31 13.38 -6.58
N GLU A 73 10.47 13.61 -7.88
CA GLU A 73 10.28 14.92 -8.51
C GLU A 73 8.84 15.41 -8.39
N GLU A 74 7.86 14.52 -8.59
CA GLU A 74 6.43 14.84 -8.42
C GLU A 74 6.10 15.19 -6.96
N PHE A 75 6.63 14.43 -6.00
CA PHE A 75 6.50 14.74 -4.58
C PHE A 75 7.10 16.12 -4.25
N ASN A 76 8.34 16.37 -4.69
CA ASN A 76 9.01 17.64 -4.47
C ASN A 76 8.27 18.82 -5.09
N ALA A 77 7.73 18.64 -6.31
CA ALA A 77 6.92 19.66 -6.97
C ALA A 77 5.67 20.00 -6.15
N ARG A 78 4.99 19.00 -5.56
CA ARG A 78 3.84 19.21 -4.67
C ARG A 78 4.24 19.94 -3.38
N VAL A 79 5.38 19.59 -2.77
CA VAL A 79 5.91 20.28 -1.59
C VAL A 79 6.21 21.74 -1.90
N LEU A 80 6.93 22.02 -2.99
CA LEU A 80 7.26 23.38 -3.41
C LEU A 80 6.01 24.19 -3.72
N ARG A 81 5.05 23.62 -4.46
CA ARG A 81 3.77 24.28 -4.73
C ARG A 81 3.05 24.66 -3.44
N ALA A 82 2.99 23.76 -2.47
CA ALA A 82 2.36 24.03 -1.18
C ALA A 82 3.08 25.13 -0.37
N ARG A 83 4.41 25.24 -0.49
CA ARG A 83 5.20 26.30 0.15
C ARG A 83 4.94 27.69 -0.43
N TYR A 84 4.81 27.77 -1.76
CA TYR A 84 4.62 29.04 -2.45
C TYR A 84 3.15 29.47 -2.53
N THR A 85 2.22 28.59 -2.16
CA THR A 85 0.80 28.93 -2.10
C THR A 85 0.48 29.47 -0.71
N VAL A 86 0.16 30.76 -0.63
CA VAL A 86 -0.39 31.36 0.60
C VAL A 86 -1.78 30.77 0.81
N GLN A 87 -2.03 30.22 1.99
CA GLN A 87 -3.29 29.60 2.36
C GLN A 87 -3.67 30.07 3.75
N ASP A 88 -4.80 30.76 3.86
CA ASP A 88 -5.29 31.28 5.13
C ASP A 88 -5.66 30.13 6.08
N ASN A 89 -5.32 30.28 7.37
CA ASN A 89 -5.68 29.35 8.45
C ASN A 89 -5.23 27.88 8.25
N GLN A 90 -4.17 27.64 7.49
CA GLN A 90 -3.66 26.28 7.27
C GLN A 90 -2.62 25.86 8.32
N PRO A 91 -2.62 24.60 8.78
CA PRO A 91 -1.57 24.08 9.65
C PRO A 91 -0.19 24.22 8.98
N PRO A 92 0.87 24.50 9.75
CA PRO A 92 2.19 24.78 9.20
C PRO A 92 2.72 23.60 8.37
N LEU A 93 3.29 23.90 7.21
CA LEU A 93 3.95 22.91 6.35
C LEU A 93 5.34 22.60 6.89
N VAL A 94 5.50 21.44 7.53
CA VAL A 94 6.77 20.97 8.09
C VAL A 94 7.57 20.13 7.08
N THR A 95 6.88 19.44 6.15
CA THR A 95 7.47 18.53 5.17
C THR A 95 8.45 19.26 4.24
N GLN A 96 9.66 18.73 4.10
CA GLN A 96 10.73 19.26 3.25
C GLN A 96 10.78 18.50 1.91
N PRO A 97 11.22 19.14 0.81
CA PRO A 97 11.63 18.42 -0.38
C PRO A 97 12.75 17.44 -0.06
N ARG A 98 12.78 16.29 -0.73
CA ARG A 98 13.82 15.28 -0.59
C ARG A 98 14.88 15.42 -1.67
N ASP A 99 16.12 15.10 -1.34
CA ASP A 99 17.22 15.05 -2.31
C ASP A 99 17.04 13.81 -3.21
N VAL A 100 16.83 14.06 -4.51
CA VAL A 100 16.54 13.00 -5.48
C VAL A 100 17.71 12.03 -5.63
N GLU A 101 18.95 12.53 -5.70
CA GLU A 101 20.11 11.67 -5.92
C GLU A 101 20.43 10.83 -4.68
N ALA A 102 20.27 11.42 -3.49
CA ALA A 102 20.46 10.71 -2.24
C ALA A 102 19.43 9.57 -2.08
N GLU A 103 18.16 9.83 -2.40
CA GLU A 103 17.08 8.85 -2.30
C GLU A 103 17.21 7.72 -3.33
N VAL A 104 17.59 8.05 -4.57
CA VAL A 104 17.88 7.05 -5.60
C VAL A 104 19.03 6.15 -5.16
N SER A 105 20.12 6.71 -4.65
CA SER A 105 21.26 5.94 -4.15
C SER A 105 20.85 5.00 -3.02
N ALA A 106 20.08 5.51 -2.04
CA ALA A 106 19.58 4.69 -0.93
C ALA A 106 18.64 3.57 -1.41
N TRP A 107 17.79 3.84 -2.41
CA TRP A 107 16.92 2.83 -3.03
C TRP A 107 17.73 1.72 -3.71
N GLU A 108 18.78 2.08 -4.47
CA GLU A 108 19.66 1.12 -5.13
C GLU A 108 20.35 0.20 -4.12
N GLU A 109 20.86 0.76 -3.02
CA GLU A 109 21.48 0.02 -1.93
C GLU A 109 20.51 -0.98 -1.29
N ARG A 110 19.29 -0.52 -0.94
CA ARG A 110 18.24 -1.39 -0.39
C ARG A 110 17.88 -2.52 -1.36
N ARG A 111 17.83 -2.23 -2.66
CA ARG A 111 17.56 -3.23 -3.71
C ARG A 111 18.70 -4.22 -3.86
N ALA A 112 19.95 -3.76 -3.86
CA ALA A 112 21.13 -4.62 -3.92
C ALA A 112 21.19 -5.57 -2.72
N ALA A 113 20.92 -5.07 -1.51
CA ALA A 113 20.84 -5.88 -0.29
C ALA A 113 19.74 -6.96 -0.38
N ARG A 114 18.54 -6.60 -0.85
CA ARG A 114 17.44 -7.57 -1.08
C ARG A 114 17.83 -8.66 -2.08
N ARG A 115 18.47 -8.30 -3.19
CA ARG A 115 18.96 -9.26 -4.20
C ARG A 115 20.02 -10.20 -3.64
N ALA A 116 21.00 -9.66 -2.90
CA ALA A 116 22.05 -10.45 -2.27
C ALA A 116 21.48 -11.45 -1.24
N ALA A 117 20.50 -11.02 -0.43
CA ALA A 117 19.81 -11.88 0.52
C ALA A 117 19.00 -12.99 -0.17
N ALA A 118 18.33 -12.68 -1.29
CA ALA A 118 17.63 -13.68 -2.09
C ALA A 118 18.57 -14.74 -2.66
N LEU A 119 19.72 -14.33 -3.23
CA LEU A 119 20.74 -15.25 -3.73
C LEU A 119 21.28 -16.18 -2.63
N ARG A 120 21.59 -15.63 -1.44
CA ARG A 120 22.02 -16.43 -0.28
C ARG A 120 21.01 -17.49 0.14
N ARG A 121 19.71 -17.16 0.12
CA ARG A 121 18.64 -18.14 0.42
C ARG A 121 18.60 -19.27 -0.61
N THR A 122 18.77 -18.95 -1.90
CA THR A 122 18.78 -19.96 -2.96
C THR A 122 20.02 -20.85 -2.90
N SER A 123 21.19 -20.31 -2.55
CA SER A 123 22.43 -21.09 -2.43
C SER A 123 22.56 -21.89 -1.13
N GLY A 124 21.87 -21.45 -0.06
CA GLY A 124 21.88 -22.11 1.24
C GLY A 124 20.84 -23.21 1.42
N SER A 125 19.94 -23.43 0.46
CA SER A 125 19.03 -24.57 0.47
C SER A 125 19.80 -25.82 0.01
N PRO A 126 20.02 -26.84 0.87
CA PRO A 126 20.64 -28.08 0.42
C PRO A 126 19.72 -28.67 -0.64
N ALA A 127 20.27 -28.91 -1.84
CA ALA A 127 19.56 -29.54 -2.93
C ALA A 127 18.85 -30.79 -2.39
N ALA A 128 17.50 -30.75 -2.35
CA ALA A 128 16.73 -31.92 -1.98
C ALA A 128 17.20 -33.09 -2.86
N PRO A 129 17.56 -34.25 -2.27
CA PRO A 129 18.08 -35.35 -3.06
C PRO A 129 17.08 -35.70 -4.16
N PRO A 130 17.54 -36.00 -5.39
CA PRO A 130 16.64 -36.31 -6.48
C PRO A 130 15.77 -37.50 -6.05
N VAL A 131 14.47 -37.25 -5.89
CA VAL A 131 13.49 -38.29 -5.57
C VAL A 131 13.55 -39.34 -6.67
N ALA A 132 14.17 -40.48 -6.36
CA ALA A 132 14.31 -41.60 -7.28
C ALA A 132 12.91 -42.07 -7.68
N ARG A 133 12.56 -41.88 -8.95
CA ARG A 133 11.26 -42.30 -9.50
C ARG A 133 11.10 -43.82 -9.35
N PRO A 134 9.98 -44.33 -8.80
CA PRO A 134 9.82 -45.76 -8.54
C PRO A 134 9.75 -46.53 -9.87
N ARG A 135 10.53 -47.62 -9.99
CA ARG A 135 10.77 -48.41 -11.21
C ARG A 135 9.64 -49.42 -11.54
N TRP A 136 8.38 -49.11 -11.22
CA TRP A 136 7.27 -50.07 -11.32
C TRP A 136 6.74 -50.30 -12.76
N TRP A 137 7.14 -49.46 -13.72
CA TRP A 137 6.74 -49.56 -15.14
C TRP A 137 7.50 -50.63 -15.95
N ARG A 138 8.53 -51.29 -15.39
CA ARG A 138 9.30 -52.35 -16.07
C ARG A 138 8.81 -53.77 -15.73
N ARG A 139 7.49 -54.01 -15.72
CA ARG A 139 6.94 -55.37 -15.55
C ARG A 139 5.67 -55.65 -16.37
N ARG A 140 5.58 -55.12 -17.61
CA ARG A 140 4.52 -55.51 -18.57
C ARG A 140 5.02 -55.76 -20.00
N ARG A 141 6.18 -56.41 -20.14
CA ARG A 141 6.57 -57.07 -21.40
C ARG A 141 7.38 -58.33 -21.08
N ARG A 142 6.69 -59.44 -20.83
CA ARG A 142 7.14 -60.83 -21.05
C ARG A 142 6.05 -61.78 -20.54
N ALA A 143 5.18 -62.18 -21.47
CA ALA A 143 4.61 -63.51 -21.67
C ALA A 143 3.38 -63.31 -22.56
#